data_AF-A0A1J7BXY4-F1
#
_entry.id   AF-A0A1J7BXY4-F1
#
_cell.length_a   1.000
_cell.length_b   1.000
_cell.length_c   1.000
_cell.angle_alpha   90.00
_cell.angle_beta   90.00
_cell.angle_gamma   90.00
#
_symmetry.space_group_name_H-M   'P 1'
#
loop_
_entity.id
_entity.type
_entity.pdbx_description
1 polymer ?
#
loop_
_entity_poly.entity_id
_entity_poly.type
_entity_poly.pdbx_seq_one_letter_code
_entity_poly.pdbx_strand_id
1 'polypeptide(L)'
;MKTKDFCLIGLLFFLTSYVLFSNILPRLNTSIDFAHWFNLIGACFLLSFNDAFTKSKIKTVASVLTTLGVIAHIGLCTIDFIMSSYGNNEIAKTELSQHISNSPVIFYPFVAVGPSLLFIGLAMHAFNFIKTNTVSALMVIIAAPAIGFSFFALKNGVLMLLSCTFFILGLGLLLLRKEEKTVGVN
;
A
#
# COMPACT_ATOMS: atom_id res chain seq x y z
N MET A 1 -14.68 7.34 -15.98
CA MET A 1 -13.52 7.69 -15.13
C MET A 1 -12.26 7.30 -15.87
N LYS A 2 -11.21 8.12 -15.80
CA LYS A 2 -9.90 7.81 -16.38
C LYS A 2 -9.09 6.97 -15.38
N THR A 3 -8.09 6.22 -15.84
CA THR A 3 -7.16 5.45 -14.99
C THR A 3 -6.56 6.29 -13.85
N LYS A 4 -6.30 7.58 -14.10
CA LYS A 4 -5.81 8.52 -13.09
C LYS A 4 -6.78 8.70 -11.93
N ASP A 5 -8.08 8.73 -12.20
CA ASP A 5 -9.11 8.90 -11.17
C ASP A 5 -9.12 7.69 -10.22
N PHE A 6 -9.01 6.47 -10.78
CA PHE A 6 -8.89 5.25 -10.00
C PHE A 6 -7.62 5.23 -9.12
N CYS A 7 -6.48 5.67 -9.67
CA CYS A 7 -5.25 5.78 -8.88
C CYS A 7 -5.41 6.76 -7.71
N LEU A 8 -6.02 7.94 -7.93
CA LEU A 8 -6.24 8.94 -6.89
C LEU A 8 -7.22 8.45 -5.81
N ILE A 9 -8.28 7.74 -6.21
CA ILE A 9 -9.22 7.11 -5.27
C ILE A 9 -8.49 6.05 -4.44
N GLY A 10 -7.65 5.22 -5.07
CA GLY A 10 -6.84 4.23 -4.37
C GLY A 10 -5.91 4.87 -3.34
N LEU A 11 -5.18 5.93 -3.74
CA LEU A 11 -4.33 6.70 -2.83
C LEU A 11 -5.12 7.31 -1.66
N LEU A 12 -6.32 7.84 -1.91
CA LEU A 12 -7.16 8.42 -0.87
C LEU A 12 -7.58 7.37 0.17
N PHE A 13 -8.18 6.26 -0.28
CA PHE A 13 -8.60 5.18 0.62
C PHE A 13 -7.42 4.58 1.39
N PHE A 14 -6.28 4.40 0.72
CA PHE A 14 -5.06 3.90 1.35
C PHE A 14 -4.49 4.89 2.38
N LEU A 15 -4.56 6.21 2.15
CA LEU A 15 -4.17 7.18 3.18
C LEU A 15 -5.13 7.14 4.37
N THR A 16 -6.44 7.07 4.10
CA THR A 16 -7.46 7.02 5.16
C THR A 16 -7.30 5.81 6.06
N SER A 17 -6.96 4.63 5.51
CA SER A 17 -6.68 3.45 6.34
C SER A 17 -5.50 3.68 7.28
N TYR A 18 -4.42 4.31 6.82
CA TYR A 18 -3.26 4.64 7.65
C TYR A 18 -3.55 5.69 8.72
N VAL A 19 -4.45 6.64 8.46
CA VAL A 19 -4.95 7.57 9.48
C VAL A 19 -5.65 6.78 10.59
N LEU A 20 -6.49 5.80 10.24
CA LEU A 20 -7.17 4.96 11.21
C LEU A 20 -6.19 4.04 11.98
N PHE A 21 -5.21 3.43 11.29
CA PHE A 21 -4.19 2.60 11.93
C PHE A 21 -3.25 3.39 12.86
N SER A 22 -3.06 4.69 12.61
CA SER A 22 -2.23 5.54 13.47
C SER A 22 -2.80 5.76 14.87
N ASN A 23 -4.08 5.40 15.10
CA ASN A 23 -4.82 5.62 16.35
C ASN A 23 -4.91 7.09 16.79
N ILE A 24 -4.70 8.06 15.89
CA ILE A 24 -4.91 9.49 16.17
C ILE A 24 -6.40 9.81 16.38
N LEU A 25 -7.31 9.04 15.76
CA LEU A 25 -8.76 9.20 15.84
C LEU A 25 -9.46 7.94 16.40
N PRO A 26 -9.22 7.58 17.68
CA PRO A 26 -9.63 6.28 18.24
C PRO A 26 -11.16 6.09 18.30
N ARG A 27 -11.94 7.17 18.30
CA ARG A 27 -13.41 7.11 18.34
C ARG A 27 -14.04 6.56 17.06
N LEU A 28 -13.31 6.53 15.95
CA LEU A 28 -13.80 6.04 14.66
C LEU A 28 -13.68 4.51 14.49
N ASN A 29 -12.95 3.83 15.39
CA ASN A 29 -12.67 2.38 15.32
C ASN A 29 -13.55 1.53 16.27
N THR A 30 -14.72 2.02 16.70
CA THR A 30 -15.45 1.43 17.84
C THR A 30 -16.45 0.32 17.48
N SER A 31 -16.71 0.04 16.20
CA SER A 31 -17.74 -0.94 15.81
C SER A 31 -17.51 -1.64 14.47
N ILE A 32 -16.96 -0.94 13.48
CA ILE A 32 -16.63 -1.51 12.16
C ILE A 32 -15.15 -1.31 11.92
N ASP A 33 -14.53 -2.32 11.34
CA ASP A 33 -13.12 -2.30 10.99
C ASP A 33 -12.84 -1.47 9.72
N PHE A 34 -13.15 -0.18 9.79
CA PHE A 34 -12.99 0.76 8.68
C PHE A 34 -11.54 0.87 8.22
N ALA A 35 -10.59 0.66 9.12
CA ALA A 35 -9.17 0.71 8.79
C ALA A 35 -8.83 -0.36 7.75
N HIS A 36 -9.20 -1.62 7.99
CA HIS A 36 -8.93 -2.70 7.04
C HIS A 36 -9.85 -2.63 5.79
N TRP A 37 -11.09 -2.14 5.91
CA TRP A 37 -11.95 -1.91 4.73
C TRP A 37 -11.38 -0.88 3.76
N PHE A 38 -10.94 0.27 4.26
CA PHE A 38 -10.31 1.28 3.42
C PHE A 38 -8.96 0.81 2.88
N ASN A 39 -8.23 0.00 3.66
CA ASN A 39 -6.98 -0.57 3.18
C ASN A 39 -7.19 -1.52 1.99
N LEU A 40 -8.19 -2.40 2.10
CA LEU A 40 -8.59 -3.32 1.04
C LEU A 40 -9.02 -2.58 -0.23
N ILE A 41 -9.96 -1.65 -0.11
CA ILE A 41 -10.48 -0.87 -1.23
C ILE A 41 -9.35 -0.07 -1.88
N GLY A 42 -8.53 0.59 -1.06
CA GLY A 42 -7.36 1.34 -1.50
C GLY A 42 -6.42 0.46 -2.32
N ALA A 43 -5.98 -0.67 -1.76
CA ALA A 43 -5.08 -1.61 -2.42
C ALA A 43 -5.62 -2.09 -3.78
N CYS A 44 -6.90 -2.44 -3.86
CA CYS A 44 -7.52 -2.85 -5.12
C CYS A 44 -7.46 -1.74 -6.19
N PHE A 45 -7.75 -0.49 -5.84
CA PHE A 45 -7.65 0.63 -6.78
C PHE A 45 -6.20 0.97 -7.17
N LEU A 46 -5.23 0.75 -6.27
CA LEU A 46 -3.80 0.94 -6.58
C LEU A 46 -3.30 0.02 -7.71
N LEU A 47 -4.02 -1.06 -8.04
CA LEU A 47 -3.72 -1.88 -9.23
C LEU A 47 -3.71 -1.05 -10.53
N SER A 48 -4.50 0.03 -10.58
CA SER A 48 -4.57 0.94 -11.73
C SER A 48 -3.23 1.64 -12.06
N PHE A 49 -2.27 1.65 -11.12
CA PHE A 49 -0.92 2.15 -11.40
C PHE A 49 -0.17 1.33 -12.45
N ASN A 50 -0.54 0.06 -12.65
CA ASN A 50 0.00 -0.78 -13.72
C ASN A 50 -0.30 -0.20 -15.12
N ASP A 51 -1.45 0.45 -15.26
CA ASP A 51 -1.87 1.10 -16.49
C ASP A 51 -1.45 2.58 -16.55
N ALA A 52 -1.32 3.25 -15.40
CA ALA A 52 -0.92 4.65 -15.35
C ALA A 52 0.56 4.87 -15.73
N PHE A 53 1.44 3.90 -15.44
CA PHE A 53 2.90 4.01 -15.65
C PHE A 53 3.42 3.11 -16.78
N THR A 54 2.83 3.25 -17.97
CA THR A 54 3.02 2.36 -19.13
C THR A 54 4.37 2.43 -19.85
N LYS A 55 5.27 3.37 -19.54
CA LYS A 55 6.45 3.68 -20.37
C LYS A 55 7.78 3.27 -19.69
N SER A 56 8.11 1.98 -19.60
CA SER A 56 9.49 1.54 -19.26
C SER A 56 9.77 0.04 -19.49
N LYS A 57 11.06 -0.33 -19.48
CA LYS A 57 11.53 -1.73 -19.50
C LYS A 57 11.26 -2.49 -18.19
N ILE A 58 11.09 -1.78 -17.07
CA ILE A 58 10.85 -2.38 -15.74
C ILE A 58 9.34 -2.60 -15.50
N LYS A 59 8.48 -2.06 -16.37
CA LYS A 59 7.02 -2.13 -16.27
C LYS A 59 6.52 -3.53 -15.93
N THR A 60 6.96 -4.56 -16.66
CA THR A 60 6.46 -5.93 -16.45
C THR A 60 6.72 -6.41 -15.02
N VAL A 61 7.94 -6.22 -14.51
CA VAL A 61 8.28 -6.63 -13.15
C VAL A 61 7.51 -5.80 -12.12
N ALA A 62 7.41 -4.48 -12.32
CA ALA A 62 6.65 -3.59 -11.45
C ALA A 62 5.17 -3.98 -11.39
N SER A 63 4.57 -4.26 -12.53
CA SER A 63 3.18 -4.68 -12.61
C SER A 63 2.93 -6.04 -11.97
N VAL A 64 3.82 -7.01 -12.18
CA VAL A 64 3.73 -8.32 -11.51
C VAL A 64 3.80 -8.15 -9.99
N LEU A 65 4.77 -7.38 -9.47
CA LEU A 65 4.91 -7.17 -8.03
C LEU A 65 3.71 -6.42 -7.44
N THR A 66 3.22 -5.37 -8.11
CA THR A 66 2.01 -4.64 -7.67
C THR A 66 0.81 -5.59 -7.63
N THR A 67 0.58 -6.40 -8.66
CA THR A 67 -0.53 -7.35 -8.70
C THR A 67 -0.44 -8.38 -7.58
N LEU A 68 0.74 -9.00 -7.38
CA LEU A 68 0.96 -9.95 -6.28
C LEU A 68 0.76 -9.28 -4.91
N GLY A 69 1.21 -8.03 -4.77
CA GLY A 69 1.02 -7.23 -3.56
C GLY A 69 -0.44 -6.93 -3.24
N VAL A 70 -1.26 -6.64 -4.27
CA VAL A 70 -2.71 -6.46 -4.10
C VAL A 70 -3.38 -7.78 -3.69
N ILE A 71 -3.05 -8.90 -4.36
CA ILE A 71 -3.56 -10.23 -3.98
C ILE A 71 -3.22 -10.53 -2.51
N ALA A 72 -1.98 -10.25 -2.11
CA ALA A 72 -1.56 -10.45 -0.72
C ALA A 72 -2.28 -9.53 0.27
N HIS A 73 -2.51 -8.25 -0.08
CA HIS A 73 -3.31 -7.32 0.74
C HIS A 73 -4.76 -7.77 0.90
N ILE A 74 -5.37 -8.35 -0.15
CA ILE A 74 -6.70 -8.95 -0.05
C ILE A 74 -6.70 -10.08 0.98
N GLY A 75 -5.70 -10.97 0.92
CA GLY A 75 -5.54 -12.04 1.91
C GLY A 75 -5.32 -11.51 3.33
N LEU A 76 -4.43 -10.52 3.51
CA LEU A 76 -4.17 -9.88 4.80
C LEU A 76 -5.44 -9.27 5.40
N CYS A 77 -6.14 -8.42 4.64
CA CYS A 77 -7.36 -7.78 5.13
C CYS A 77 -8.46 -8.81 5.44
N THR A 78 -8.52 -9.92 4.70
CA THR A 78 -9.44 -11.03 5.00
C THR A 78 -9.12 -11.66 6.36
N ILE A 79 -7.84 -11.92 6.64
CA ILE A 79 -7.38 -12.39 7.96
C ILE A 79 -7.77 -11.38 9.04
N ASP A 80 -7.53 -10.09 8.80
CA ASP A 80 -7.84 -9.03 9.76
C ASP A 80 -9.35 -8.95 10.04
N PHE A 81 -10.20 -9.08 9.03
CA PHE A 81 -11.66 -9.14 9.23
C PHE A 81 -12.10 -10.35 10.05
N ILE A 82 -11.51 -11.52 9.81
CA ILE A 82 -11.77 -12.72 10.63
C ILE A 82 -11.34 -12.44 12.08
N MET A 83 -10.15 -11.87 12.29
CA MET A 83 -9.64 -11.54 13.61
C MET A 83 -10.53 -10.51 14.34
N SER A 84 -11.00 -9.51 13.60
CA SER A 84 -11.90 -8.46 14.08
C SER A 84 -13.29 -9.00 14.45
N SER A 85 -13.77 -10.02 13.73
CA SER A 85 -15.07 -10.65 13.99
C SER A 85 -15.18 -11.31 15.38
N TYR A 86 -14.06 -11.65 16.01
CA TYR A 86 -14.02 -12.18 17.38
C TYR A 86 -14.30 -11.14 18.47
N GLY A 87 -14.41 -9.84 18.14
CA GLY A 87 -14.78 -8.79 19.09
C GLY A 87 -13.80 -8.69 20.24
N ASN A 88 -14.25 -8.93 21.47
CA ASN A 88 -13.40 -8.89 22.68
C ASN A 88 -12.86 -10.27 23.11
N ASN A 89 -13.03 -11.32 22.29
CA ASN A 89 -12.52 -12.65 22.60
C ASN A 89 -11.03 -12.75 22.27
N GLU A 90 -10.19 -12.25 23.17
CA GLU A 90 -8.73 -12.22 23.00
C GLU A 90 -8.10 -13.62 22.98
N ILE A 91 -8.74 -14.62 23.61
CA ILE A 91 -8.27 -16.02 23.58
C ILE A 91 -8.39 -16.57 22.15
N ALA A 92 -9.56 -16.46 21.53
CA ALA A 92 -9.77 -16.93 20.17
C ALA A 92 -8.89 -16.20 19.14
N LYS A 93 -8.69 -14.89 19.31
CA LYS A 93 -7.75 -14.12 18.48
C LYS A 93 -6.32 -14.62 18.62
N THR A 94 -5.89 -14.93 19.84
CA THR A 94 -4.53 -15.43 20.10
C THR A 94 -4.32 -16.82 19.48
N GLU A 95 -5.29 -17.71 19.61
CA GLU A 95 -5.25 -19.03 18.98
C GLU A 95 -5.18 -18.94 17.45
N LEU A 96 -6.00 -18.08 16.84
CA LEU A 96 -5.94 -17.84 15.39
C LEU A 96 -4.58 -17.27 14.98
N SER A 97 -4.06 -16.28 15.71
CA SER A 97 -2.75 -15.68 15.44
C SER A 97 -1.62 -16.72 15.51
N GLN A 98 -1.66 -17.61 16.50
CA GLN A 98 -0.72 -18.73 16.59
C GLN A 98 -0.87 -19.71 15.43
N HIS A 99 -2.09 -20.08 15.06
CA HIS A 99 -2.34 -20.98 13.94
C HIS A 99 -1.79 -20.41 12.63
N ILE A 100 -2.06 -19.13 12.34
CA ILE A 100 -1.54 -18.44 11.16
C ILE A 100 -0.02 -18.39 11.19
N SER A 101 0.58 -17.99 12.33
CA SER A 101 2.03 -17.90 12.48
C SER A 101 2.73 -19.24 12.29
N ASN A 102 2.09 -20.34 12.69
CA ASN A 102 2.59 -21.70 12.54
C ASN A 102 2.27 -22.34 11.17
N SER A 103 1.57 -21.62 10.29
CA SER A 103 1.22 -22.08 8.94
C SER A 103 2.00 -21.28 7.89
N PRO A 104 3.20 -21.74 7.44
CA PRO A 104 4.03 -21.02 6.50
C PRO A 104 3.32 -20.65 5.19
N VAL A 105 2.39 -21.50 4.75
CA VAL A 105 1.61 -21.31 3.51
C VAL A 105 0.59 -20.17 3.61
N ILE A 106 0.28 -19.70 4.82
CA ILE A 106 -0.55 -18.51 5.05
C ILE A 106 0.34 -17.33 5.46
N PHE A 107 1.23 -17.57 6.43
CA PHE A 107 2.06 -16.53 7.05
C PHE A 107 2.93 -15.78 6.04
N TYR A 108 3.72 -16.48 5.22
CA TYR A 108 4.61 -15.81 4.28
C TYR A 108 3.88 -15.04 3.17
N PRO A 109 2.93 -15.65 2.43
CA PRO A 109 2.29 -14.96 1.33
C PRO A 109 1.35 -13.84 1.78
N PHE A 110 0.70 -13.92 2.95
CA PHE A 110 -0.33 -12.96 3.32
C PHE A 110 0.04 -12.05 4.50
N VAL A 111 1.01 -12.42 5.34
CA VAL A 111 1.37 -11.62 6.53
C VAL A 111 2.76 -11.01 6.41
N ALA A 112 3.79 -11.82 6.16
CA ALA A 112 5.18 -11.37 6.27
C ALA A 112 5.74 -10.73 5.00
N VAL A 113 5.50 -11.34 3.82
CA VAL A 113 6.19 -10.96 2.57
C VAL A 113 5.24 -10.34 1.57
N GLY A 114 4.11 -10.99 1.29
CA GLY A 114 3.27 -10.59 0.16
C GLY A 114 2.75 -9.15 0.23
N PRO A 115 2.23 -8.64 1.36
CA PRO A 115 1.75 -7.26 1.43
C PRO A 115 2.85 -6.25 1.04
N SER A 116 4.10 -6.50 1.44
CA SER A 116 5.25 -5.66 1.09
C SER A 116 5.49 -5.54 -0.42
N LEU A 117 5.07 -6.54 -1.22
CA LEU A 117 5.19 -6.51 -2.68
C LEU A 117 4.41 -5.36 -3.31
N LEU A 118 3.32 -4.89 -2.69
CA LEU A 118 2.56 -3.74 -3.18
C LEU A 118 3.43 -2.48 -3.19
N PHE A 119 4.09 -2.21 -2.06
CA PHE A 119 4.99 -1.07 -1.90
C PHE A 119 6.20 -1.18 -2.82
N ILE A 120 6.79 -2.37 -2.93
CA ILE A 120 7.93 -2.62 -3.82
C ILE A 120 7.53 -2.40 -5.28
N GLY A 121 6.39 -2.95 -5.73
CA GLY A 121 5.90 -2.77 -7.10
C GLY A 121 5.67 -1.31 -7.45
N LEU A 122 5.01 -0.56 -6.56
CA LEU A 122 4.78 0.88 -6.72
C LEU A 122 6.07 1.71 -6.67
N ALA A 123 7.04 1.34 -5.82
CA ALA A 123 8.36 1.97 -5.80
C ALA A 123 9.17 1.70 -7.08
N MET A 124 9.07 0.50 -7.65
CA MET A 124 9.70 0.19 -8.95
C MET A 124 9.03 0.94 -10.10
N HIS A 125 7.72 1.14 -10.05
CA HIS A 125 7.04 2.05 -10.98
C HIS A 125 7.61 3.48 -10.88
N ALA A 126 7.79 3.98 -9.65
CA ALA A 126 8.36 5.30 -9.38
C ALA A 126 9.84 5.41 -9.81
N PHE A 127 10.61 4.34 -9.70
CA PHE A 127 12.02 4.29 -10.11
C PHE A 127 12.23 4.66 -11.58
N ASN A 128 11.26 4.38 -12.45
CA ASN A 128 11.32 4.79 -13.85
C ASN A 128 11.41 6.31 -14.04
N PHE A 129 10.99 7.08 -13.03
CA PHE A 129 10.97 8.53 -13.05
C PHE A 129 12.13 9.15 -12.27
N ILE A 130 13.10 8.36 -11.79
CA ILE A 130 14.20 8.87 -10.96
C ILE A 130 15.04 9.95 -11.64
N LYS A 131 15.15 9.91 -12.98
CA LYS A 131 15.89 10.91 -13.77
C LYS A 131 15.05 12.12 -14.18
N THR A 132 13.73 11.98 -14.28
CA THR A 132 12.85 13.04 -14.82
C THR A 132 12.06 13.76 -13.73
N ASN A 133 11.74 13.07 -12.63
CA ASN A 133 10.99 13.57 -11.48
C ASN A 133 11.66 13.05 -10.21
N THR A 134 12.95 13.36 -10.04
CA THR A 134 13.82 12.78 -9.00
C THR A 134 13.24 12.91 -7.60
N VAL A 135 12.73 14.08 -7.23
CA VAL A 135 12.16 14.33 -5.90
C VAL A 135 10.98 13.40 -5.64
N SER A 136 9.97 13.41 -6.51
CA SER A 136 8.78 12.57 -6.34
C SER A 136 9.11 11.08 -6.39
N ALA A 137 10.06 10.66 -7.22
CA ALA A 137 10.52 9.27 -7.26
C ALA A 137 11.21 8.84 -5.96
N LEU A 138 12.12 9.67 -5.42
CA LEU A 138 12.80 9.41 -4.15
C LEU A 138 11.83 9.39 -2.97
N MET A 139 10.80 10.24 -2.98
CA MET A 139 9.74 10.20 -1.97
C MET A 139 9.13 8.80 -1.87
N VAL A 140 8.77 8.19 -3.00
CA VAL A 140 8.19 6.83 -3.03
C VAL A 140 9.21 5.77 -2.62
N ILE A 141 10.41 5.80 -3.20
CA ILE A 141 11.43 4.76 -3.01
C ILE A 141 11.92 4.71 -1.56
N ILE A 142 12.11 5.87 -0.92
CA ILE A 142 12.57 5.96 0.48
C ILE A 142 11.42 5.69 1.44
N ALA A 143 10.20 6.17 1.14
CA ALA A 143 9.07 5.97 2.03
C ALA A 143 8.59 4.51 2.09
N ALA A 144 8.68 3.75 0.99
CA ALA A 144 8.26 2.35 0.95
C ALA A 144 8.87 1.51 2.10
N PRO A 145 10.20 1.42 2.26
CA PRO A 145 10.80 0.72 3.40
C PRO A 145 10.57 1.44 4.72
N ALA A 146 10.45 2.78 4.74
CA ALA A 146 10.19 3.53 5.97
C ALA A 146 8.82 3.18 6.58
N ILE A 147 7.79 2.91 5.77
CA ILE A 147 6.48 2.44 6.24
C ILE A 147 6.64 1.12 7.01
N GLY A 148 7.32 0.13 6.40
CA GLY A 148 7.58 -1.16 7.02
C GLY A 148 8.40 -1.03 8.31
N PHE A 149 9.48 -0.24 8.28
CA PHE A 149 10.33 -0.01 9.45
C PHE A 149 9.56 0.65 10.60
N SER A 150 8.73 1.65 10.30
CA SER A 150 7.93 2.36 11.30
C SER A 150 6.92 1.45 11.99
N PHE A 151 6.31 0.54 11.23
CA PHE A 151 5.32 -0.40 11.75
C PHE A 151 5.96 -1.56 12.50
N PHE A 152 6.93 -2.26 11.90
CA PHE A 152 7.51 -3.48 12.47
C PHE A 152 8.57 -3.22 13.53
N ALA A 153 9.51 -2.31 13.26
CA ALA A 153 10.66 -2.09 14.16
C ALA A 153 10.31 -1.10 15.27
N LEU A 154 9.66 0.01 14.92
CA LEU A 154 9.38 1.10 15.88
C LEU A 154 7.99 1.01 16.52
N LYS A 155 7.07 0.22 15.95
CA LYS A 155 5.66 0.11 16.39
C LYS A 155 5.01 1.48 16.60
N ASN A 156 5.36 2.45 15.74
CA ASN A 156 4.94 3.84 15.88
C ASN A 156 3.94 4.20 14.77
N GLY A 157 2.67 4.26 15.15
CA GLY A 157 1.56 4.56 14.22
C GLY A 157 1.66 5.95 13.58
N VAL A 158 2.20 6.95 14.28
CA VAL A 158 2.37 8.31 13.75
C VAL A 158 3.47 8.33 12.68
N LEU A 159 4.62 7.70 12.95
CA LEU A 159 5.70 7.64 11.97
C LEU A 159 5.32 6.81 10.74
N MET A 160 4.54 5.75 10.94
CA MET A 160 3.97 4.95 9.86
C MET A 160 3.03 5.80 8.99
N LEU A 161 2.15 6.60 9.58
CA LEU A 161 1.28 7.52 8.85
C LEU A 161 2.09 8.59 8.09
N LEU A 162 3.12 9.18 8.70
CA LEU A 162 3.98 10.15 8.04
C LEU A 162 4.72 9.55 6.84
N SER A 163 5.25 8.33 7.01
CA SER A 163 5.89 7.59 5.92
C SER A 163 4.90 7.29 4.79
N CYS A 164 3.69 6.84 5.12
CA CYS A 164 2.63 6.59 4.14
C CYS A 164 2.19 7.87 3.41
N THR A 165 2.06 8.98 4.13
CA THR A 165 1.75 10.29 3.55
C THR A 165 2.82 10.71 2.54
N PHE A 166 4.10 10.56 2.89
CA PHE A 166 5.21 10.89 2.00
C PHE A 166 5.21 10.00 0.74
N PHE A 167 4.96 8.70 0.91
CA PHE A 167 4.83 7.74 -0.18
C PHE A 167 3.70 8.11 -1.16
N ILE A 168 2.51 8.38 -0.62
CA ILE A 168 1.32 8.72 -1.39
C ILE A 168 1.47 10.05 -2.12
N LEU A 169 2.04 11.07 -1.46
CA LEU A 169 2.35 12.35 -2.09
C LEU A 169 3.31 12.17 -3.26
N GLY A 170 4.36 11.35 -3.10
CA GLY A 170 5.28 11.02 -4.19
C GLY A 170 4.57 10.40 -5.40
N LEU A 171 3.71 9.40 -5.17
CA LEU A 171 2.92 8.77 -6.23
C LEU A 171 1.94 9.73 -6.89
N GLY A 172 1.25 10.56 -6.09
CA GLY A 172 0.32 11.57 -6.57
C GLY A 172 1.00 12.62 -7.46
N LEU A 173 2.16 13.13 -7.04
CA LEU A 173 2.96 14.06 -7.85
C LEU A 173 3.43 13.41 -9.16
N LEU A 174 3.89 12.15 -9.10
CA LEU A 174 4.27 11.41 -10.31
C LEU A 174 3.08 11.20 -11.26
N LEU A 175 1.88 10.95 -10.74
CA LEU A 175 0.66 10.73 -11.54
C LEU A 175 0.16 12.02 -12.20
N LEU A 176 0.28 13.15 -11.49
CA LEU A 176 -0.18 14.47 -11.92
C LEU A 176 0.87 15.27 -12.71
N ARG A 177 2.08 14.72 -12.88
CA ARG A 177 3.13 15.36 -13.68
C ARG A 177 2.61 15.71 -15.08
N LYS A 178 3.06 16.84 -15.62
CA LYS A 178 2.87 17.15 -17.04
C LYS A 178 3.78 16.21 -17.83
N GLU A 179 3.22 15.49 -18.81
CA GLU A 179 4.08 14.83 -19.79
C GLU A 179 4.74 15.95 -20.60
N GLU A 180 6.05 16.14 -20.41
CA GLU A 180 6.81 16.95 -21.35
C GLU A 180 6.66 16.30 -22.72
N LYS A 181 5.96 17.00 -23.63
CA LYS A 181 5.98 16.65 -25.04
C LYS A 181 7.43 16.71 -25.46
N THR A 182 8.05 15.55 -25.66
CA THR A 182 9.23 15.48 -26.53
C THR A 182 8.77 16.06 -27.87
N VAL A 183 9.16 17.31 -28.12
CA VAL A 183 9.07 17.91 -29.46
C VAL A 183 9.88 16.97 -30.35
N GLY A 184 9.16 16.16 -31.13
CA GLY A 184 9.75 15.30 -32.13
C GLY A 184 10.42 16.20 -33.16
N VAL A 185 11.73 16.38 -33.01
CA VAL A 185 12.59 16.63 -34.16
C VAL A 185 12.91 15.25 -34.70
N ASN A 186 12.21 14.88 -35.77
CA ASN A 186 12.67 14.04 -36.88
C ASN A 186 11.62 14.11 -37.99
#